data_AF-A0A537KQS5-F1
#
_entry.id   AF-A0A537KQS5-F1
#
_cell.length_a   1.000
_cell.length_b   1.000
_cell.length_c   1.000
_cell.angle_alpha   90.00
_cell.angle_beta   90.00
_cell.angle_gamma   90.00
#
_symmetry.space_group_name_H-M   'P 1'
#
loop_
_entity.id
_entity.type
_entity.pdbx_description
1 polymer ?
#
loop_
_entity_poly.entity_id
_entity_poly.type
_entity_poly.pdbx_seq_one_letter_code
_entity_poly.pdbx_strand_id
1 'polypeptide(L)'
;MVIPISFIHVVIMRTTLLFLNLITGCIFYQFTQKYFFPINGCYKAMARDYDGDGDLDIATISFFADYERQPEEGFVYLKNEGSFNFSPYSVPEAQSGRWLTMDVGDLDGDGKIDIVLGNFTLGPSAIKPKGDPSQTPPFIILKNTGK
;
A
#
# COMPACT_ATOMS: atom_id res chain seq x y z
N MET A 1 0.88 6.22 32.23
CA MET A 1 0.89 7.15 31.09
C MET A 1 0.62 6.32 29.85
N VAL A 2 -0.64 6.28 29.40
CA VAL A 2 -1.04 5.48 28.24
C VAL A 2 -0.89 6.39 27.03
N ILE A 3 0.04 6.07 26.15
CA ILE A 3 0.23 6.79 24.89
C ILE A 3 -0.90 6.32 23.97
N PRO A 4 -1.82 7.19 23.53
CA PRO A 4 -2.85 6.78 22.57
C PRO A 4 -2.16 6.46 21.25
N ILE A 5 -2.20 5.18 20.85
CA ILE A 5 -1.76 4.75 19.52
C ILE A 5 -2.86 5.17 18.54
N SER A 6 -2.60 6.22 17.78
CA SER A 6 -3.50 6.67 16.71
C SER A 6 -3.45 5.66 15.56
N PHE A 7 -4.42 4.75 15.49
CA PHE A 7 -4.57 3.86 14.33
C PHE A 7 -5.18 4.64 13.17
N ILE A 8 -4.35 5.06 12.20
CA ILE A 8 -4.88 5.46 10.88
C ILE A 8 -5.46 4.21 10.22
N HIS A 9 -6.79 4.17 10.15
CA HIS A 9 -7.51 3.17 9.37
C HIS A 9 -7.46 3.59 7.90
N VAL A 10 -6.63 2.93 7.10
CA VAL A 10 -6.63 3.13 5.65
C VAL A 10 -7.77 2.31 5.06
N VAL A 11 -8.84 2.98 4.64
CA VAL A 11 -10.01 2.33 4.04
C VAL A 11 -9.82 2.24 2.53
N ILE A 12 -9.78 1.02 2.01
CA ILE A 12 -9.66 0.76 0.57
C ILE A 12 -11.07 0.63 0.00
N MET A 13 -11.59 1.70 -0.61
CA MET A 13 -12.87 1.66 -1.32
C MET A 13 -12.66 1.67 -2.83
N ARG A 14 -13.09 0.59 -3.49
CA ARG A 14 -13.56 0.67 -4.88
C ARG A 14 -15.05 1.01 -4.81
N THR A 15 -15.41 2.16 -5.38
CA THR A 15 -16.77 2.73 -5.53
C THR A 15 -17.51 3.18 -4.25
N THR A 16 -17.70 4.51 -4.16
CA THR A 16 -18.74 5.27 -3.43
C THR A 16 -18.79 5.17 -1.89
N LEU A 17 -18.85 6.34 -1.26
CA LEU A 17 -19.00 6.60 0.18
C LEU A 17 -19.91 5.58 0.90
N LEU A 18 -19.35 4.82 1.83
CA LEU A 18 -20.10 4.22 2.94
C LEU A 18 -20.12 5.21 4.11
N PHE A 19 -21.29 5.77 4.41
CA PHE A 19 -21.57 6.32 5.74
C PHE A 19 -21.70 5.16 6.71
N LEU A 20 -20.62 4.84 7.43
CA LEU A 20 -20.65 3.79 8.45
C LEU A 20 -21.06 4.39 9.80
N ASN A 21 -22.37 4.47 10.04
CA ASN A 21 -22.89 4.68 11.39
C ASN A 21 -22.92 3.34 12.13
N LEU A 22 -21.80 2.97 12.75
CA LEU A 22 -21.74 1.85 13.69
C LEU A 22 -22.26 2.31 15.06
N ILE A 23 -23.51 1.96 15.36
CA ILE A 23 -24.07 2.13 16.71
C ILE A 23 -23.53 1.00 17.58
N THR A 24 -22.43 1.30 18.26
CA THR A 24 -22.16 0.75 19.59
C THR A 24 -22.07 1.97 20.51
N GLY A 25 -22.55 1.87 21.76
CA GLY A 25 -22.69 3.02 22.68
C GLY A 25 -21.37 3.68 23.15
N CYS A 26 -20.48 4.01 22.22
CA CYS A 26 -19.10 4.45 22.35
C CYS A 26 -18.78 5.46 21.22
N ILE A 27 -17.89 6.41 21.52
CA ILE A 27 -17.26 7.45 20.66
C ILE A 27 -17.68 7.41 19.17
N PHE A 28 -18.43 8.42 18.72
CA PHE A 28 -18.71 8.61 17.31
C PHE A 28 -17.44 9.07 16.58
N TYR A 29 -16.84 8.18 15.78
CA TYR A 29 -15.80 8.58 14.85
C TYR A 29 -16.44 9.29 13.66
N GLN A 30 -16.12 10.57 13.49
CA GLN A 30 -16.50 11.35 12.30
C GLN A 30 -15.34 11.32 11.32
N PHE A 31 -15.56 10.75 10.14
CA PHE A 31 -14.57 10.70 9.07
C PHE A 31 -14.99 11.62 7.93
N THR A 32 -14.04 12.40 7.41
CA THR A 32 -14.19 13.15 6.16
C THR A 32 -13.07 12.74 5.21
N GLN A 33 -13.39 12.60 3.92
CA GLN A 33 -12.38 12.29 2.92
C GLN A 33 -11.42 13.48 2.78
N LYS A 34 -10.13 13.25 3.07
CA LYS A 34 -9.07 14.27 2.94
C LYS A 34 -8.27 14.14 1.65
N TYR A 35 -8.06 12.91 1.18
CA TYR A 35 -7.28 12.59 -0.01
C TYR A 35 -7.87 11.37 -0.71
N PHE A 36 -7.69 11.28 -2.02
CA PHE A 36 -8.07 10.13 -2.84
C PHE A 36 -7.06 9.93 -3.96
N PHE A 37 -6.49 8.74 -4.05
CA PHE A 37 -5.62 8.33 -5.16
C PHE A 37 -6.19 7.07 -5.82
N PRO A 38 -6.51 7.12 -7.12
CA PRO A 38 -7.11 5.98 -7.81
C PRO A 38 -6.06 4.90 -8.06
N ILE A 39 -6.31 3.68 -7.57
CA ILE A 39 -5.52 2.49 -7.87
C ILE A 39 -6.49 1.35 -8.17
N ASN A 40 -6.43 0.79 -9.38
CA ASN A 40 -7.27 -0.34 -9.73
C ASN A 40 -6.80 -1.58 -8.98
N GLY A 41 -7.75 -2.32 -8.39
CA GLY A 41 -7.44 -3.57 -7.72
C GLY A 41 -6.65 -3.44 -6.41
N CYS A 42 -6.52 -2.21 -5.86
CA CYS A 42 -5.90 -1.98 -4.56
C CYS A 42 -6.49 -2.92 -3.51
N TYR A 43 -5.63 -3.64 -2.82
CA TYR A 43 -5.99 -4.73 -1.91
C TYR A 43 -5.49 -4.49 -0.49
N LYS A 44 -4.33 -3.84 -0.34
CA LYS A 44 -3.79 -3.46 0.97
C LYS A 44 -3.11 -2.10 0.89
N ALA A 45 -3.18 -1.35 1.98
CA ALA A 45 -2.49 -0.09 2.18
C ALA A 45 -1.99 -0.02 3.63
N MET A 46 -0.78 0.49 3.84
CA MET A 46 -0.15 0.61 5.16
C MET A 46 0.49 1.97 5.34
N ALA A 47 0.03 2.68 6.38
CA ALA A 47 0.55 3.98 6.75
C ALA A 47 1.71 3.86 7.75
N ARG A 48 2.89 4.36 7.39
CA ARG A 48 4.11 4.45 8.22
C ARG A 48 4.91 5.67 7.77
N ASP A 49 5.77 6.15 8.65
CA ASP A 49 6.80 7.14 8.34
C ASP A 49 8.01 6.37 7.78
N TYR A 50 8.09 6.20 6.45
CA TYR A 50 9.14 5.37 5.85
C TYR A 50 10.39 6.20 5.54
N ASP A 51 10.26 7.51 5.35
CA ASP A 51 11.40 8.40 5.08
C ASP A 51 11.91 9.15 6.31
N GLY A 52 11.24 9.00 7.47
CA GLY A 52 11.70 9.50 8.76
C GLY A 52 11.45 11.00 8.96
N ASP A 53 10.57 11.62 8.17
CA ASP A 53 10.28 13.05 8.25
C ASP A 53 9.15 13.39 9.26
N GLY A 54 8.51 12.36 9.83
CA GLY A 54 7.46 12.47 10.84
C GLY A 54 6.05 12.56 10.25
N ASP A 55 5.91 12.66 8.93
CA ASP A 55 4.63 12.53 8.24
C ASP A 55 4.39 11.06 7.85
N LEU A 56 3.16 10.57 8.04
CA LEU A 56 2.84 9.20 7.64
C LEU A 56 2.63 9.12 6.13
N ASP A 57 3.51 8.39 5.45
CA ASP A 57 3.35 7.95 4.06
C ASP A 57 2.38 6.77 3.96
N ILE A 58 2.10 6.31 2.73
CA ILE A 58 1.27 5.14 2.48
C ILE A 58 1.92 4.23 1.43
N ALA A 59 2.26 3.00 1.79
CA ALA A 59 2.57 1.94 0.84
C ALA A 59 1.28 1.20 0.48
N THR A 60 1.06 0.91 -0.81
CA THR A 60 -0.13 0.20 -1.31
C THR A 60 0.26 -0.94 -2.23
N ILE A 61 -0.58 -1.98 -2.27
CA ILE A 61 -0.48 -3.06 -3.24
C ILE A 61 -1.81 -3.30 -3.94
N SER A 62 -1.72 -3.73 -5.19
CA SER A 62 -2.83 -4.16 -6.01
C SER A 62 -2.68 -5.59 -6.51
N PHE A 63 -3.79 -6.32 -6.46
CA PHE A 63 -3.89 -7.68 -6.99
C PHE A 63 -4.50 -7.73 -8.41
N PHE A 64 -5.21 -6.67 -8.80
CA PHE A 64 -5.90 -6.53 -10.10
C PHE A 64 -5.58 -5.18 -10.75
N ALA A 65 -4.31 -4.76 -10.73
CA ALA A 65 -3.85 -3.58 -11.43
C ALA A 65 -4.09 -3.71 -12.94
N ASP A 66 -4.17 -2.58 -13.64
CA ASP A 66 -4.12 -2.58 -15.11
C ASP A 66 -2.67 -2.83 -15.55
N TYR A 67 -2.25 -4.10 -15.61
CA TYR A 67 -0.87 -4.46 -15.95
C TYR A 67 -0.47 -4.14 -17.40
N GLU A 68 -1.43 -3.81 -18.27
CA GLU A 68 -1.15 -3.39 -19.65
C GLU A 68 -0.85 -1.90 -19.73
N ARG A 69 -1.62 -1.07 -19.03
CA ARG A 69 -1.56 0.39 -19.15
C ARG A 69 -0.90 1.09 -17.96
N GLN A 70 -1.02 0.52 -16.77
CA GLN A 70 -0.56 1.09 -15.49
C GLN A 70 0.04 0.01 -14.57
N PRO A 71 1.06 -0.75 -15.02
CA PRO A 71 1.68 -1.80 -14.20
C PRO A 71 2.30 -1.29 -12.89
N GLU A 72 2.62 0.01 -12.82
CA GLU A 72 3.05 0.70 -11.59
C GLU A 72 1.99 0.67 -10.47
N GLU A 73 0.71 0.48 -10.78
CA GLU A 73 -0.35 0.34 -9.77
C GLU A 73 -0.23 -0.95 -8.95
N GLY A 74 0.57 -1.92 -9.38
CA GLY A 74 0.86 -3.13 -8.62
C GLY A 74 1.36 -2.80 -7.21
N PHE A 75 2.28 -1.85 -7.11
CA PHE A 75 2.76 -1.31 -5.84
C PHE A 75 2.95 0.20 -5.98
N VAL A 76 2.29 0.97 -5.12
CA VAL A 76 2.47 2.43 -5.09
C VAL A 76 2.86 2.86 -3.69
N TYR A 77 4.00 3.53 -3.59
CA TYR A 77 4.37 4.33 -2.44
C TYR A 77 3.87 5.76 -2.63
N LEU A 78 3.10 6.25 -1.68
CA LEU A 78 2.60 7.61 -1.63
C LEU A 78 3.38 8.36 -0.55
N LYS A 79 4.40 9.11 -0.96
CA LYS A 79 5.19 9.97 -0.07
C LYS A 79 4.34 11.12 0.43
N ASN A 80 4.18 11.30 1.74
CA ASN A 80 3.45 12.44 2.28
C ASN A 80 4.40 13.63 2.43
N GLU A 81 4.31 14.62 1.55
CA GLU A 81 5.07 15.88 1.64
C GLU A 81 4.46 16.85 2.68
N GLY A 82 3.76 16.30 3.68
CA GLY A 82 3.00 17.01 4.70
C GLY A 82 1.56 17.36 4.31
N SER A 83 0.72 17.53 5.34
CA SER A 83 -0.68 17.98 5.22
C SER A 83 -1.56 17.13 4.27
N PHE A 84 -1.27 15.83 4.14
CA PHE A 84 -1.93 14.91 3.21
C PHE A 84 -1.70 15.25 1.72
N ASN A 85 -0.55 15.87 1.39
CA ASN A 85 -0.12 16.09 0.02
C ASN A 85 0.83 14.97 -0.42
N PHE A 86 0.36 14.09 -1.31
CA PHE A 86 1.10 12.88 -1.64
C PHE A 86 1.76 12.90 -3.01
N SER A 87 3.03 12.48 -3.07
CA SER A 87 3.80 12.20 -4.29
C SER A 87 3.87 10.69 -4.54
N PRO A 88 3.20 10.15 -5.59
CA PRO A 88 3.23 8.73 -5.89
C PRO A 88 4.54 8.31 -6.57
N TYR A 89 5.09 7.17 -6.19
CA TYR A 89 6.11 6.46 -6.98
C TYR A 89 5.95 4.94 -6.88
N SER A 90 6.55 4.23 -7.83
CA SER A 90 6.65 2.77 -7.86
C SER A 90 8.07 2.36 -8.27
N VAL A 91 8.41 1.09 -8.09
CA VAL A 91 9.71 0.53 -8.48
C VAL A 91 9.52 -0.54 -9.58
N PRO A 92 10.43 -0.64 -10.58
CA PRO A 92 10.27 -1.58 -11.69
C PRO A 92 10.08 -3.04 -11.27
N GLU A 93 10.76 -3.46 -10.21
CA GLU A 93 10.71 -4.82 -9.66
C GLU A 93 9.29 -5.17 -9.19
N ALA A 94 8.56 -4.19 -8.68
CA ALA A 94 7.21 -4.36 -8.17
C ALA A 94 6.13 -4.35 -9.28
N GLN A 95 6.49 -4.11 -10.54
CA GLN A 95 5.52 -4.10 -11.66
C GLN A 95 5.16 -5.51 -12.17
N SER A 96 5.94 -6.52 -11.78
CA SER A 96 5.85 -7.88 -12.30
C SER A 96 5.04 -8.85 -11.43
N GLY A 97 4.59 -8.40 -10.25
CA GLY A 97 3.85 -9.23 -9.31
C GLY A 97 2.37 -8.90 -9.19
N ARG A 98 1.62 -9.92 -8.79
CA ARG A 98 0.24 -9.83 -8.37
C ARG A 98 0.21 -9.85 -6.86
N TRP A 99 0.39 -8.68 -6.26
CA TRP A 99 0.65 -8.56 -4.84
C TRP A 99 -0.64 -8.75 -4.05
N LEU A 100 -0.67 -9.78 -3.22
CA LEU A 100 -1.82 -10.14 -2.39
C LEU A 100 -1.57 -9.83 -0.91
N THR A 101 -0.31 -9.90 -0.49
CA THR A 101 0.10 -9.59 0.88
C THR A 101 1.23 -8.57 0.86
N MET A 102 1.27 -7.74 1.89
CA MET A 102 2.35 -6.80 2.13
C MET A 102 2.61 -6.74 3.63
N ASP A 103 3.87 -6.74 4.05
CA ASP A 103 4.26 -6.49 5.44
C ASP A 103 5.44 -5.52 5.49
N VAL A 104 5.64 -4.85 6.62
CA VAL A 104 6.66 -3.80 6.78
C VAL A 104 7.37 -3.88 8.12
N GLY A 105 8.66 -3.59 8.11
CA GLY A 105 9.52 -3.57 9.29
C GLY A 105 10.97 -3.30 8.94
N ASP A 106 11.79 -3.01 9.95
CA ASP A 106 13.25 -2.93 9.80
C ASP A 106 13.80 -4.36 9.72
N LEU A 107 14.06 -4.84 8.49
CA LEU A 107 14.39 -6.24 8.25
C LEU A 107 15.88 -6.53 8.35
N ASP A 108 16.72 -5.51 8.16
CA ASP A 108 18.18 -5.63 8.21
C ASP A 108 18.84 -4.92 9.40
N GLY A 109 18.07 -4.24 10.24
CA GLY A 109 18.51 -3.63 11.48
C GLY A 109 19.17 -2.28 11.30
N ASP A 110 18.95 -1.60 10.16
CA ASP A 110 19.51 -0.27 9.89
C ASP A 110 18.63 0.89 10.38
N GLY A 111 17.50 0.58 11.01
CA GLY A 111 16.56 1.54 11.57
C GLY A 111 15.56 2.10 10.56
N LYS A 112 15.54 1.60 9.32
CA LYS A 112 14.64 2.04 8.26
C LYS A 112 13.59 0.97 7.97
N ILE A 113 12.37 1.40 7.68
CA ILE A 113 11.27 0.47 7.42
C ILE A 113 11.39 -0.05 5.98
N ASP A 114 11.65 -1.35 5.84
CA ASP A 114 11.58 -2.10 4.59
C ASP A 114 10.17 -2.64 4.32
N ILE A 115 9.95 -3.09 3.07
CA ILE A 115 8.65 -3.60 2.61
C ILE A 115 8.80 -4.99 2.01
N VAL A 116 7.99 -5.95 2.45
CA VAL A 116 7.87 -7.29 1.84
C VAL A 116 6.57 -7.36 1.04
N LEU A 117 6.66 -7.73 -0.23
CA LEU A 117 5.50 -7.95 -1.09
C LEU A 117 5.35 -9.45 -1.38
N GLY A 118 4.20 -10.03 -1.04
CA GLY A 118 3.86 -11.42 -1.36
C GLY A 118 3.06 -11.53 -2.63
N ASN A 119 3.56 -12.32 -3.57
CA ASN A 119 3.02 -12.51 -4.90
C ASN A 119 2.06 -13.70 -4.93
N PHE A 120 0.89 -13.52 -5.52
CA PHE A 120 -0.03 -14.59 -5.84
C PHE A 120 -0.22 -14.68 -7.36
N THR A 121 0.79 -15.24 -8.01
CA THR A 121 0.75 -15.57 -9.43
C THR A 121 0.61 -17.08 -9.57
N LEU A 122 -0.61 -17.60 -9.42
CA LEU A 122 -0.91 -18.96 -9.89
C LEU A 122 -1.14 -18.91 -11.41
N GLY A 123 -0.65 -19.94 -12.12
CA GLY A 123 -0.84 -20.08 -13.57
C GLY A 123 -2.31 -20.14 -14.00
N PRO A 124 -2.55 -20.39 -15.29
CA PRO A 124 -3.02 -19.35 -16.22
C PRO A 124 -4.10 -18.43 -15.62
N SER A 125 -3.71 -17.19 -15.30
CA SER A 125 -4.65 -16.11 -15.02
C SER A 125 -5.04 -15.39 -16.31
N ALA A 126 -6.30 -14.98 -16.45
CA ALA A 126 -6.76 -14.13 -17.55
C ALA A 126 -6.07 -12.75 -17.54
N ILE A 127 -5.61 -12.32 -16.37
CA ILE A 127 -4.82 -11.10 -16.16
C ILE A 127 -3.39 -11.54 -15.88
N LYS A 128 -2.47 -11.22 -16.82
CA LYS A 128 -1.05 -11.53 -16.68
C LYS A 128 -0.32 -10.26 -16.20
N PRO A 129 0.56 -10.35 -15.19
CA PRO A 129 1.47 -9.26 -14.89
C PRO A 129 2.42 -9.02 -16.06
N LYS A 130 3.07 -7.87 -16.07
CA LYS A 130 4.11 -7.57 -17.06
C LYS A 130 5.32 -8.46 -16.81
N GLY A 131 5.71 -9.24 -17.81
CA GLY A 131 6.81 -10.22 -17.73
C GLY A 131 6.33 -11.66 -17.76
N ASP A 132 7.25 -12.60 -17.57
CA ASP A 132 6.92 -14.03 -17.49
C ASP A 132 6.42 -14.38 -16.08
N PRO A 133 5.13 -14.77 -15.91
CA PRO A 133 4.55 -15.12 -14.61
C PRO A 133 5.28 -16.27 -13.91
N SER A 134 5.97 -17.14 -14.67
CA SER A 134 6.76 -18.25 -14.12
C SER A 134 8.11 -17.80 -13.55
N GLN A 135 8.53 -16.57 -13.85
CA GLN A 135 9.78 -15.97 -13.39
C GLN A 135 9.56 -14.96 -12.27
N THR A 136 8.31 -14.59 -11.96
CA THR A 136 8.03 -13.69 -10.83
C THR A 136 8.23 -14.46 -9.52
N PRO A 137 9.09 -13.97 -8.60
CA PRO A 137 9.33 -14.65 -7.33
C PRO A 137 8.05 -14.69 -6.47
N PRO A 138 7.93 -15.65 -5.53
CA PRO A 138 6.78 -15.75 -4.62
C PRO A 138 6.68 -14.54 -3.67
N PHE A 139 7.78 -13.82 -3.45
CA PHE A 139 7.81 -12.55 -2.76
C PHE A 139 9.01 -11.73 -3.21
N ILE A 140 8.98 -10.42 -2.98
CA ILE A 140 10.16 -9.54 -3.07
C ILE A 140 10.28 -8.72 -1.79
N ILE A 141 11.51 -8.27 -1.51
CA ILE A 141 11.81 -7.33 -0.43
C ILE A 141 12.29 -6.04 -1.09
N LEU A 142 11.64 -4.93 -0.75
CA LEU A 142 12.06 -3.59 -1.12
C LEU A 142 12.82 -3.01 0.06
N LYS A 143 14.15 -2.97 -0.06
CA LYS A 143 15.02 -2.33 0.93
C LYS A 143 14.85 -0.82 0.86
N ASN A 144 14.67 -0.19 2.02
CA ASN A 144 14.69 1.25 2.14
C ASN A 144 16.12 1.78 2.08
N THR A 145 16.37 2.70 1.14
CA THR A 145 17.68 3.32 0.93
C THR A 145 17.62 4.85 1.08
N GLY A 146 16.50 5.37 1.61
CA GLY A 146 16.33 6.75 2.02
C GLY A 146 17.39 7.19 3.03
N LYS A 147 17.52 8.49 3.27
CA LYS A 147 18.57 9.01 4.16
C LYS A 147 18.17 8.89 5.61
#